data_AF-A0A4R3YTR5-F1
#
_entry.id   AF-A0A4R3YTR5-F1
#
_cell.length_a   1.000
_cell.length_b   1.000
_cell.length_c   1.000
_cell.angle_alpha   90.00
_cell.angle_beta   90.00
_cell.angle_gamma   90.00
#
_symmetry.space_group_name_H-M   'P 1'
#
loop_
_entity.id
_entity.type
_entity.pdbx_description
1 polymer ?
#
loop_
_entity_poly.entity_id
_entity_poly.type
_entity_poly.pdbx_seq_one_letter_code
_entity_poly.pdbx_strand_id
1 'polypeptide(L)'
;MSKDSKTRVVETLGFVKNYPGVAYNLRHVAADYGSTWIKGNFASKITFDAFSNGLSQRNNQNAGNDTDRKRRRACMLLSTVLCQPLVEKTGYLTLPAGNLDAKLRELIEKTYWAGDTSGTACFDLLHNGLLSDPVRWLNHNELLVSGNDSPGKIACHFSYDGGLNRFCIEPMTALRKQHGCYFEAIQIPAIAWHDSIVGASDHSQMTGVALGGNADIMITTQMTGCSLAYKLAGDGKVYAAHAYPDARNGDVSKRKTGRRLARELVGQKGATAADFSNAAGGAMEVYGPTGDGVDGYDHRTNKLYIVGVRRAGAWKIYGQHIATADRSIRVYRLYPTPVVRKP
;
A
#
# COMPACT_ATOMS: atom_id res chain seq x y z
N MET A 1 -14.43 -3.01 -43.53
CA MET A 1 -14.82 -4.25 -42.81
C MET A 1 -14.32 -4.17 -41.37
N SER A 2 -15.13 -4.55 -40.38
CA SER A 2 -14.67 -4.63 -38.98
C SER A 2 -13.73 -5.81 -38.82
N LYS A 3 -12.56 -5.61 -38.19
CA LYS A 3 -11.66 -6.72 -37.85
C LYS A 3 -12.39 -7.75 -36.99
N ASP A 4 -12.15 -9.03 -37.27
CA ASP A 4 -12.59 -10.14 -36.43
C ASP A 4 -12.19 -9.93 -34.96
N SER A 5 -13.07 -10.32 -34.03
CA SER A 5 -12.90 -10.08 -32.59
C SER A 5 -11.61 -10.72 -32.06
N LYS A 6 -11.28 -11.93 -32.51
CA LYS A 6 -10.09 -12.66 -32.10
C LYS A 6 -8.84 -12.00 -32.67
N THR A 7 -8.85 -11.65 -33.96
CA THR A 7 -7.76 -10.90 -34.60
C THR A 7 -7.44 -9.61 -33.85
N ARG A 8 -8.45 -8.84 -33.44
CA ARG A 8 -8.23 -7.57 -32.71
C ARG A 8 -7.50 -7.76 -31.38
N VAL A 9 -7.87 -8.77 -30.60
CA VAL A 9 -7.22 -9.08 -29.31
C VAL A 9 -5.80 -9.58 -29.54
N VAL A 10 -5.61 -10.51 -30.48
CA VAL A 10 -4.28 -11.08 -30.80
C VAL A 10 -3.33 -10.00 -31.29
N GLU A 11 -3.75 -9.13 -32.20
CA GLU A 11 -2.94 -8.00 -32.66
C GLU A 11 -2.59 -7.04 -31.53
N THR A 12 -3.51 -6.79 -30.60
CA THR A 12 -3.29 -5.88 -29.47
C THR A 12 -2.27 -6.46 -28.50
N LEU A 13 -2.37 -7.75 -28.17
CA LEU A 13 -1.35 -8.45 -27.37
C LEU A 13 -0.01 -8.52 -28.10
N GLY A 14 -0.03 -8.77 -29.41
CA GLY A 14 1.17 -8.73 -30.26
C GLY A 14 1.83 -7.35 -30.27
N PHE A 15 1.04 -6.28 -30.26
CA PHE A 15 1.56 -4.91 -30.11
C PHE A 15 2.21 -4.70 -28.74
N VAL A 16 1.61 -5.19 -27.65
CA VAL A 16 2.23 -5.12 -26.30
C VAL A 16 3.58 -5.86 -26.29
N LYS A 17 3.65 -7.09 -26.80
CA LYS A 17 4.90 -7.89 -26.86
C LYS A 17 6.03 -7.19 -27.63
N ASN A 18 5.69 -6.40 -28.64
CA ASN A 18 6.65 -5.71 -29.50
C ASN A 18 6.84 -4.22 -29.13
N TYR A 19 6.27 -3.76 -28.02
CA TYR A 19 6.32 -2.36 -27.65
C TYR A 19 7.74 -1.95 -27.22
N PRO A 20 8.43 -1.04 -27.96
CA PRO A 20 9.85 -0.76 -27.74
C PRO A 20 10.14 0.07 -26.49
N GLY A 21 9.12 0.71 -25.90
CA GLY A 21 9.26 1.60 -24.74
C GLY A 21 9.46 0.89 -23.40
N VAL A 22 9.43 -0.45 -23.36
CA VAL A 22 9.58 -1.27 -22.15
C VAL A 22 10.50 -2.46 -22.43
N ALA A 23 11.22 -2.92 -21.41
CA ALA A 23 12.09 -4.10 -21.48
C ALA A 23 11.35 -5.35 -22.00
N TYR A 24 12.09 -6.21 -22.73
CA TYR A 24 11.55 -7.39 -23.41
C TYR A 24 10.79 -8.34 -22.47
N ASN A 25 11.38 -8.67 -21.32
CA ASN A 25 10.78 -9.58 -20.34
C ASN A 25 9.45 -9.03 -19.79
N LEU A 26 9.42 -7.75 -19.39
CA LEU A 26 8.23 -7.10 -18.84
C LEU A 26 7.04 -7.17 -19.82
N ARG A 27 7.27 -6.76 -21.06
CA ARG A 27 6.21 -6.70 -22.08
C ARG A 27 5.73 -8.09 -22.53
N HIS A 28 6.61 -9.10 -22.52
CA HIS A 28 6.23 -10.48 -22.82
C HIS A 28 5.38 -11.09 -21.71
N VAL A 29 5.82 -11.01 -20.46
CA VAL A 29 5.06 -11.53 -19.31
C VAL A 29 3.71 -10.81 -19.18
N ALA A 30 3.66 -9.49 -19.34
CA ALA A 30 2.41 -8.73 -19.33
C ALA A 30 1.42 -9.23 -20.40
N ALA A 31 1.89 -9.47 -21.62
CA ALA A 31 1.04 -9.96 -22.70
C ALA A 31 0.60 -11.42 -22.50
N ASP A 32 1.47 -12.28 -21.97
CA ASP A 32 1.13 -13.68 -21.69
C ASP A 32 0.15 -13.81 -20.51
N TYR A 33 0.30 -12.97 -19.49
CA TYR A 33 -0.67 -12.83 -18.42
C TYR A 33 -2.02 -12.36 -18.96
N GLY A 34 -2.04 -11.30 -19.79
CA GLY A 34 -3.27 -10.84 -20.42
C GLY A 34 -3.96 -11.89 -21.29
N SER A 35 -3.19 -12.65 -22.08
CA SER A 35 -3.69 -13.78 -22.85
C SER A 35 -4.34 -14.85 -21.97
N THR A 36 -3.69 -15.23 -20.87
CA THR A 36 -4.18 -16.23 -19.93
C THR A 36 -5.45 -15.75 -19.22
N TRP A 37 -5.46 -14.51 -18.75
CA TRP A 37 -6.63 -13.89 -18.13
C TRP A 37 -7.82 -13.85 -19.07
N ILE A 38 -7.63 -13.44 -20.32
CA ILE A 38 -8.70 -13.39 -21.34
C ILE A 38 -9.28 -14.79 -21.57
N LYS A 39 -8.44 -15.83 -21.70
CA LYS A 39 -8.91 -17.22 -21.88
C LYS A 39 -9.71 -17.72 -20.67
N GLY A 40 -9.30 -17.36 -19.45
CA GLY A 40 -9.97 -17.77 -18.23
C GLY A 40 -11.28 -17.02 -17.93
N ASN A 41 -11.41 -15.76 -18.38
CA ASN A 41 -12.55 -14.90 -18.03
C ASN A 41 -13.64 -14.82 -19.11
N PHE A 42 -13.37 -15.28 -20.34
CA PHE A 42 -14.35 -15.27 -21.43
C PHE A 42 -14.63 -16.66 -21.99
N ALA A 43 -15.48 -17.42 -21.27
CA ALA A 43 -15.92 -18.74 -21.71
C ALA A 43 -16.95 -18.70 -22.87
N SER A 44 -17.68 -17.60 -23.03
CA SER A 44 -18.69 -17.45 -24.10
C SER A 44 -18.20 -16.53 -25.22
N LYS A 45 -18.57 -16.86 -26.47
CA LYS A 45 -18.32 -16.00 -27.63
C LYS A 45 -18.95 -14.62 -27.49
N ILE A 46 -20.15 -14.53 -26.90
CA ILE A 46 -20.89 -13.26 -26.74
C ILE A 46 -20.12 -12.30 -25.82
N THR A 47 -19.67 -12.77 -24.66
CA THR A 47 -18.92 -11.93 -23.71
C THR A 47 -17.54 -11.56 -24.25
N PHE A 48 -16.88 -12.47 -24.97
CA PHE A 48 -15.64 -12.18 -25.68
C PHE A 48 -15.80 -11.12 -26.78
N ASP A 49 -16.84 -11.24 -27.62
CA ASP A 49 -17.14 -10.30 -28.69
C ASP A 49 -17.46 -8.91 -28.12
N ALA A 50 -18.22 -8.84 -27.02
CA ALA A 50 -18.51 -7.58 -26.32
C ALA A 50 -17.23 -6.91 -25.81
N PHE A 51 -16.34 -7.67 -25.15
CA PHE A 51 -15.04 -7.18 -24.69
C PHE A 51 -14.18 -6.68 -25.86
N SER A 52 -14.03 -7.49 -26.91
CA SER A 52 -13.25 -7.12 -28.08
C SER A 52 -13.82 -5.87 -28.76
N ASN A 53 -15.15 -5.75 -28.85
CA ASN A 53 -15.82 -4.55 -29.39
C ASN A 53 -15.60 -3.31 -28.55
N GLY A 54 -15.46 -3.44 -27.23
CA GLY A 54 -14.99 -2.36 -26.36
C GLY A 54 -13.61 -1.83 -26.74
N LEU A 55 -12.71 -2.67 -27.29
CA LEU A 55 -11.41 -2.22 -27.80
C LEU A 55 -11.50 -1.51 -29.16
N SER A 56 -12.64 -1.55 -29.85
CA SER A 56 -12.78 -0.91 -31.15
C SER A 56 -12.65 0.61 -31.04
N GLN A 57 -11.79 1.21 -31.86
CA GLN A 57 -11.62 2.67 -31.95
C GLN A 57 -12.46 3.30 -33.07
N ARG A 58 -13.36 2.53 -33.72
CA ARG A 58 -14.07 2.95 -34.94
C ARG A 58 -14.91 4.22 -34.73
N ASN A 59 -15.52 4.36 -33.56
CA ASN A 59 -16.41 5.47 -33.22
C ASN A 59 -15.77 6.43 -32.21
N ASN A 60 -14.47 6.27 -31.93
CA ASN A 60 -13.77 7.16 -31.01
C ASN A 60 -13.29 8.40 -31.77
N GLN A 61 -13.93 9.55 -31.52
CA GLN A 61 -13.54 10.84 -32.11
C GLN A 61 -12.10 11.25 -31.73
N ASN A 62 -11.60 10.76 -30.59
CA ASN A 62 -10.25 11.01 -30.09
C ASN A 62 -9.26 9.88 -30.44
N ALA A 63 -9.61 8.99 -31.36
CA ALA A 63 -8.82 7.81 -31.70
C ALA A 63 -7.35 8.12 -32.06
N GLY A 64 -7.09 9.29 -32.66
CA GLY A 64 -5.77 9.68 -33.15
C GLY A 64 -5.34 8.87 -34.39
N ASN A 65 -4.03 8.87 -34.66
CA ASN A 65 -3.42 8.12 -35.76
C ASN A 65 -3.38 6.59 -35.46
N ASP A 66 -2.86 5.77 -36.38
CA ASP A 66 -2.82 4.31 -36.19
C ASP A 66 -2.02 3.88 -34.95
N THR A 67 -0.90 4.56 -34.66
CA THR A 67 -0.09 4.29 -33.47
C THR A 67 -0.85 4.64 -32.18
N ASP A 68 -1.56 5.77 -32.14
CA ASP A 68 -2.39 6.16 -30.99
C ASP A 68 -3.53 5.17 -30.78
N ARG A 69 -4.17 4.72 -31.87
CA ARG A 69 -5.21 3.67 -31.81
C ARG A 69 -4.68 2.35 -31.26
N LYS A 70 -3.45 1.95 -31.62
CA LYS A 70 -2.80 0.75 -31.07
C LYS A 70 -2.50 0.92 -29.58
N ARG A 71 -1.94 2.06 -29.17
CA ARG A 71 -1.67 2.38 -27.76
C ARG A 71 -2.95 2.41 -26.91
N ARG A 72 -4.00 3.11 -27.36
CA ARG A 72 -5.31 3.14 -26.66
C ARG A 72 -5.87 1.74 -26.44
N ARG A 73 -5.88 0.91 -27.51
CA ARG A 73 -6.33 -0.49 -27.42
C ARG A 73 -5.54 -1.28 -26.39
N ALA A 74 -4.22 -1.13 -26.39
CA ALA A 74 -3.36 -1.79 -25.42
C ALA A 74 -3.64 -1.31 -23.99
N CYS A 75 -3.79 -0.01 -23.75
CA CYS A 75 -4.15 0.53 -22.43
C CYS A 75 -5.49 -0.02 -21.94
N MET A 76 -6.52 -0.03 -22.78
CA MET A 76 -7.85 -0.56 -22.43
C MET A 76 -7.81 -2.06 -22.14
N LEU A 77 -7.05 -2.84 -22.94
CA LEU A 77 -6.89 -4.27 -22.74
C LEU A 77 -6.19 -4.55 -21.41
N LEU A 78 -5.04 -3.92 -21.15
CA LEU A 78 -4.25 -4.15 -19.93
C LEU A 78 -4.99 -3.67 -18.67
N SER A 79 -5.67 -2.53 -18.73
CA SER A 79 -6.54 -2.07 -17.64
C SER A 79 -7.69 -3.06 -17.35
N THR A 80 -8.22 -3.70 -18.39
CA THR A 80 -9.23 -4.76 -18.22
C THR A 80 -8.65 -6.01 -17.57
N VAL A 81 -7.48 -6.44 -18.02
CA VAL A 81 -6.74 -7.58 -17.43
C VAL A 81 -6.42 -7.33 -15.96
N LEU A 82 -6.06 -6.09 -15.60
CA LEU A 82 -5.84 -5.67 -14.22
C LEU A 82 -7.13 -5.53 -13.40
N CYS A 83 -8.31 -5.80 -13.96
CA CYS A 83 -9.60 -5.65 -13.27
C CYS A 83 -9.85 -4.22 -12.73
N GLN A 84 -9.27 -3.20 -13.35
CA GLN A 84 -9.48 -1.81 -12.93
C GLN A 84 -10.95 -1.38 -13.10
N PRO A 85 -11.44 -0.39 -12.33
CA PRO A 85 -12.80 0.13 -12.46
C PRO A 85 -13.12 0.60 -13.89
N LEU A 86 -14.39 0.49 -14.29
CA LEU A 86 -14.84 0.87 -15.63
C LEU A 86 -14.54 2.35 -15.98
N VAL A 87 -14.55 3.23 -14.98
CA VAL A 87 -14.22 4.67 -15.13
C VAL A 87 -12.79 4.87 -15.63
N GLU A 88 -11.84 4.06 -15.17
CA GLU A 88 -10.46 4.13 -15.67
C GLU A 88 -10.39 3.64 -17.12
N LYS A 89 -11.17 2.60 -17.46
CA LYS A 89 -11.21 2.03 -18.82
C LYS A 89 -11.74 3.03 -19.86
N THR A 90 -12.79 3.77 -19.51
CA THR A 90 -13.36 4.80 -20.40
C THR A 90 -12.47 6.04 -20.48
N GLY A 91 -11.70 6.35 -19.43
CA GLY A 91 -10.70 7.43 -19.45
C GLY A 91 -9.64 7.29 -20.54
N TYR A 92 -9.29 6.06 -20.96
CA TYR A 92 -8.34 5.84 -22.05
C TYR A 92 -8.89 6.20 -23.44
N LEU A 93 -10.21 6.29 -23.60
CA LEU A 93 -10.80 6.74 -24.87
C LEU A 93 -10.55 8.22 -25.11
N THR A 94 -10.45 9.02 -24.05
CA THR A 94 -10.29 10.48 -24.09
C THR A 94 -8.88 10.95 -23.71
N LEU A 95 -8.01 10.07 -23.22
CA LEU A 95 -6.64 10.42 -22.82
C LEU A 95 -5.88 11.12 -23.98
N PRO A 96 -5.25 12.29 -23.78
CA PRO A 96 -4.51 12.95 -24.87
C PRO A 96 -3.41 12.07 -25.46
N ALA A 97 -3.15 12.19 -26.77
CA ALA A 97 -2.18 11.33 -27.47
C ALA A 97 -0.76 11.40 -26.86
N GLY A 98 -0.33 12.59 -26.41
CA GLY A 98 0.95 12.79 -25.73
C GLY A 98 1.12 12.00 -24.43
N ASN A 99 0.02 11.55 -23.81
CA ASN A 99 0.05 10.79 -22.54
C ASN A 99 -0.09 9.28 -22.74
N LEU A 100 -0.41 8.81 -23.95
CA LEU A 100 -0.65 7.38 -24.21
C LEU A 100 0.60 6.53 -24.05
N ASP A 101 1.78 7.05 -24.43
CA ASP A 101 3.05 6.30 -24.34
C ASP A 101 3.42 6.02 -22.89
N ALA A 102 3.45 7.06 -22.06
CA ALA A 102 3.73 6.93 -20.62
C ALA A 102 2.71 6.02 -19.92
N LYS A 103 1.43 6.16 -20.24
CA LYS A 103 0.38 5.33 -19.63
C LYS A 103 0.47 3.86 -20.05
N LEU A 104 0.85 3.59 -21.30
CA LEU A 104 1.07 2.23 -21.76
C LEU A 104 2.26 1.58 -21.05
N ARG A 105 3.37 2.30 -20.86
CA ARG A 105 4.52 1.81 -20.09
C ARG A 105 4.11 1.43 -18.67
N GLU A 106 3.40 2.33 -17.98
CA GLU A 106 2.88 2.10 -16.63
C GLU A 106 1.99 0.84 -16.56
N LEU A 107 1.07 0.67 -17.51
CA LEU A 107 0.17 -0.48 -17.53
C LEU A 107 0.89 -1.80 -17.85
N ILE A 108 1.91 -1.78 -18.71
CA ILE A 108 2.75 -2.96 -18.97
C ILE A 108 3.48 -3.37 -17.69
N GLU A 109 4.09 -2.43 -16.98
CA GLU A 109 4.79 -2.69 -15.71
C GLU A 109 3.83 -3.27 -14.66
N LYS A 110 2.66 -2.66 -14.48
CA LYS A 110 1.64 -3.15 -13.53
C LYS A 110 1.11 -4.53 -13.89
N THR A 111 0.91 -4.79 -15.17
CA THR A 111 0.46 -6.11 -15.65
C THR A 111 1.58 -7.15 -15.49
N TYR A 112 2.83 -6.75 -15.66
CA TYR A 112 3.98 -7.60 -15.34
C TYR A 112 4.00 -7.98 -13.86
N TRP A 113 3.82 -7.03 -12.94
CA TRP A 113 3.77 -7.32 -11.49
C TRP A 113 2.61 -8.24 -11.11
N ALA A 114 1.43 -8.03 -11.70
CA ALA A 114 0.27 -8.90 -11.48
C ALA A 114 0.46 -10.32 -12.04
N GLY A 115 1.24 -10.45 -13.12
CA GLY A 115 1.50 -11.71 -13.81
C GLY A 115 2.78 -12.43 -13.40
N ASP A 116 3.60 -11.83 -12.54
CA ASP A 116 4.86 -12.43 -12.10
C ASP A 116 4.61 -13.55 -11.08
N THR A 117 4.59 -14.78 -11.57
CA THR A 117 4.40 -15.97 -10.75
C THR A 117 5.65 -16.39 -9.97
N SER A 118 6.83 -15.90 -10.37
CA SER A 118 8.10 -16.23 -9.73
C SER A 118 8.36 -15.45 -8.44
N GLY A 119 7.71 -14.29 -8.30
CA GLY A 119 7.96 -13.35 -7.21
C GLY A 119 9.20 -12.47 -7.40
N THR A 120 9.98 -12.67 -8.46
CA THR A 120 11.22 -11.90 -8.73
C THR A 120 10.94 -10.40 -8.86
N ALA A 121 9.86 -10.02 -9.56
CA ALA A 121 9.49 -8.62 -9.74
C ALA A 121 9.11 -7.96 -8.41
N CYS A 122 8.33 -8.67 -7.60
CA CYS A 122 7.94 -8.19 -6.27
C CYS A 122 9.16 -8.12 -5.34
N PHE A 123 10.08 -9.07 -5.43
CA PHE A 123 11.34 -9.06 -4.69
C PHE A 123 12.18 -7.84 -5.04
N ASP A 124 12.37 -7.57 -6.34
CA ASP A 124 13.11 -6.39 -6.81
C ASP A 124 12.44 -5.09 -6.35
N LEU A 125 11.12 -5.00 -6.43
CA LEU A 125 10.39 -3.81 -5.94
C LEU A 125 10.50 -3.64 -4.43
N LEU A 126 10.49 -4.73 -3.66
CA LEU A 126 10.68 -4.68 -2.22
C LEU A 126 12.09 -4.22 -1.87
N HIS A 127 13.12 -4.90 -2.39
CA HIS A 127 14.51 -4.67 -2.01
C HIS A 127 15.13 -3.45 -2.69
N ASN A 128 14.95 -3.32 -4.01
CA ASN A 128 15.54 -2.23 -4.79
C ASN A 128 14.62 -1.00 -4.87
N GLY A 129 13.35 -1.12 -4.48
CA GLY A 129 12.40 -0.01 -4.39
C GLY A 129 12.15 0.44 -2.94
N LEU A 130 11.27 -0.27 -2.24
CA LEU A 130 10.79 0.14 -0.90
C LEU A 130 11.93 0.22 0.12
N LEU A 131 12.85 -0.75 0.17
CA LEU A 131 13.96 -0.75 1.14
C LEU A 131 15.06 0.25 0.79
N SER A 132 15.30 0.51 -0.50
CA SER A 132 16.36 1.41 -0.95
C SER A 132 15.98 2.89 -0.84
N ASP A 133 14.77 3.25 -1.28
CA ASP A 133 14.21 4.60 -1.29
C ASP A 133 12.72 4.60 -0.91
N PRO A 134 12.40 4.41 0.38
CA PRO A 134 11.03 4.28 0.84
C PRO A 134 10.17 5.49 0.52
N VAL A 135 10.73 6.70 0.60
CA VAL A 135 9.97 7.94 0.36
C VAL A 135 9.57 8.03 -1.10
N ARG A 136 10.51 7.84 -2.03
CA ARG A 136 10.16 7.84 -3.45
C ARG A 136 9.17 6.73 -3.76
N TRP A 137 9.42 5.51 -3.27
CA TRP A 137 8.57 4.36 -3.58
C TRP A 137 7.13 4.56 -3.06
N LEU A 138 6.97 4.96 -1.79
CA LEU A 138 5.66 5.18 -1.18
C LEU A 138 4.92 6.40 -1.78
N ASN A 139 5.61 7.37 -2.38
CA ASN A 139 4.92 8.48 -3.05
C ASN A 139 4.31 8.07 -4.41
N HIS A 140 4.79 6.97 -5.01
CA HIS A 140 4.33 6.51 -6.32
C HIS A 140 3.42 5.26 -6.24
N ASN A 141 3.44 4.55 -5.12
CA ASN A 141 2.76 3.27 -4.97
C ASN A 141 1.92 3.25 -3.69
N GLU A 142 0.63 2.96 -3.82
CA GLU A 142 -0.23 2.69 -2.65
C GLU A 142 0.20 1.38 -2.00
N LEU A 143 0.37 1.39 -0.68
CA LEU A 143 0.71 0.22 0.13
C LEU A 143 -0.45 -0.12 1.07
N LEU A 144 -0.99 -1.31 0.94
CA LEU A 144 -1.83 -1.94 1.96
C LEU A 144 -0.94 -2.76 2.88
N VAL A 145 -1.07 -2.53 4.19
CA VAL A 145 -0.41 -3.37 5.19
C VAL A 145 -1.48 -4.07 6.03
N SER A 146 -1.41 -5.39 6.05
CA SER A 146 -2.21 -6.26 6.90
C SER A 146 -1.31 -6.91 7.95
N GLY A 147 -1.86 -7.13 9.14
CA GLY A 147 -1.21 -7.85 10.23
C GLY A 147 -2.18 -8.82 10.89
N ASN A 148 -1.73 -9.51 11.92
CA ASN A 148 -2.54 -10.31 12.82
C ASN A 148 -2.36 -9.84 14.28
N ASP A 149 -2.79 -10.63 15.25
CA ASP A 149 -2.71 -10.25 16.68
C ASP A 149 -1.43 -10.72 17.38
N SER A 150 -0.54 -11.44 16.67
CA SER A 150 0.71 -11.97 17.23
C SER A 150 1.87 -10.97 17.15
N PRO A 151 2.45 -10.51 18.27
CA PRO A 151 3.61 -9.62 18.23
C PRO A 151 4.88 -10.33 17.78
N GLY A 152 5.81 -9.57 17.19
CA GLY A 152 7.15 -10.04 16.87
C GLY A 152 7.30 -10.52 15.42
N LYS A 153 8.24 -11.43 15.19
CA LYS A 153 8.58 -11.87 13.83
C LYS A 153 7.45 -12.69 13.22
N ILE A 154 7.06 -12.35 12.00
CA ILE A 154 6.14 -13.13 11.19
C ILE A 154 6.65 -13.23 9.74
N ALA A 155 6.27 -14.30 9.07
CA ALA A 155 6.48 -14.44 7.63
C ALA A 155 5.38 -13.68 6.89
N CYS A 156 5.80 -12.86 5.94
CA CYS A 156 4.93 -12.02 5.12
C CYS A 156 5.10 -12.34 3.64
N HIS A 157 4.08 -11.93 2.90
CA HIS A 157 4.06 -11.94 1.45
C HIS A 157 3.88 -10.52 0.94
N PHE A 158 4.68 -10.14 -0.07
CA PHE A 158 4.58 -8.86 -0.77
C PHE A 158 4.14 -9.09 -2.22
N SER A 159 3.01 -8.50 -2.59
CA SER A 159 2.35 -8.71 -3.87
C SER A 159 1.74 -7.44 -4.44
N TYR A 160 1.33 -7.49 -5.71
CA TYR A 160 0.61 -6.42 -6.38
C TYR A 160 -0.84 -6.82 -6.64
N ASP A 161 -1.77 -6.02 -6.13
CA ASP A 161 -3.21 -6.12 -6.41
C ASP A 161 -3.55 -5.21 -7.58
N GLY A 162 -3.67 -5.81 -8.77
CA GLY A 162 -4.02 -5.09 -10.00
C GLY A 162 -5.38 -4.41 -9.95
N GLY A 163 -6.36 -5.03 -9.27
CA GLY A 163 -7.74 -4.55 -9.23
C GLY A 163 -7.89 -3.27 -8.40
N LEU A 164 -7.10 -3.16 -7.34
CA LEU A 164 -7.08 -1.96 -6.48
C LEU A 164 -5.89 -1.03 -6.75
N ASN A 165 -5.02 -1.42 -7.68
CA ASN A 165 -3.83 -0.68 -8.11
C ASN A 165 -2.92 -0.33 -6.94
N ARG A 166 -2.55 -1.33 -6.14
CA ARG A 166 -1.76 -1.17 -4.92
C ARG A 166 -0.90 -2.39 -4.63
N PHE A 167 0.14 -2.21 -3.84
CA PHE A 167 0.91 -3.30 -3.27
C PHE A 167 0.35 -3.71 -1.93
N CYS A 168 0.48 -4.99 -1.60
CA CYS A 168 0.00 -5.57 -0.36
C CYS A 168 1.16 -6.22 0.38
N ILE A 169 1.28 -5.92 1.66
CA ILE A 169 2.03 -6.74 2.63
C ILE A 169 1.02 -7.46 3.50
N GLU A 170 1.00 -8.79 3.43
CA GLU A 170 0.07 -9.61 4.21
C GLU A 170 0.82 -10.72 4.96
N PRO A 171 0.37 -11.13 6.16
CA PRO A 171 0.91 -12.31 6.82
C PRO A 171 0.67 -13.55 5.95
N MET A 172 1.66 -14.44 5.89
CA MET A 172 1.49 -15.71 5.20
C MET A 172 0.40 -16.54 5.88
N THR A 173 -0.60 -16.94 5.09
CA THR A 173 -1.63 -17.90 5.51
C THR A 173 -1.58 -19.13 4.62
N ALA A 174 -1.87 -20.31 5.17
CA ALA A 174 -1.76 -21.59 4.44
C ALA A 174 -2.62 -21.66 3.15
N LEU A 175 -3.62 -20.79 3.03
CA LEU A 175 -4.61 -20.81 1.94
C LEU A 175 -4.26 -19.89 0.76
N ARG A 176 -3.27 -19.00 0.89
CA ARG A 176 -2.94 -18.01 -0.14
C ARG A 176 -1.62 -18.36 -0.82
N LYS A 177 -1.68 -19.17 -1.90
CA LYS A 177 -0.64 -19.19 -2.93
C LYS A 177 -0.78 -17.93 -3.80
N GLN A 178 -0.41 -16.78 -3.26
CA GLN A 178 -0.44 -15.53 -4.03
C GLN A 178 0.88 -15.34 -4.78
N HIS A 179 0.79 -14.73 -5.96
CA HIS A 179 1.94 -14.23 -6.73
C HIS A 179 2.64 -13.13 -5.96
N GLY A 180 3.96 -13.22 -5.79
CA GLY A 180 4.76 -12.22 -5.06
C GLY A 180 5.98 -12.82 -4.38
N CYS A 181 6.63 -12.05 -3.50
CA CYS A 181 7.83 -12.49 -2.79
C CYS A 181 7.57 -12.67 -1.28
N TYR A 182 8.38 -13.51 -0.64
CA TYR A 182 8.30 -13.81 0.78
C TYR A 182 9.44 -13.14 1.54
N PHE A 183 9.15 -12.65 2.74
CA PHE A 183 10.13 -12.02 3.62
C PHE A 183 9.68 -12.08 5.08
N GLU A 184 10.59 -11.85 6.02
CA GLU A 184 10.26 -11.72 7.44
C GLU A 184 10.03 -10.25 7.81
N ALA A 185 9.00 -9.99 8.62
CA ALA A 185 8.71 -8.67 9.18
C ALA A 185 8.54 -8.75 10.71
N ILE A 186 8.75 -7.62 11.39
CA ILE A 186 8.33 -7.42 12.78
C ILE A 186 6.92 -6.85 12.79
N GLN A 187 5.96 -7.61 13.31
CA GLN A 187 4.60 -7.15 13.47
C GLN A 187 4.39 -6.45 14.80
N ILE A 188 3.73 -5.30 14.71
CA ILE A 188 3.20 -4.55 15.84
C ILE A 188 1.68 -4.70 15.82
N PRO A 189 1.09 -5.58 16.65
CA PRO A 189 -0.36 -5.75 16.71
C PRO A 189 -1.02 -4.51 17.32
N ALA A 190 -2.26 -4.26 16.92
CA ALA A 190 -3.06 -3.20 17.50
C ALA A 190 -3.61 -3.65 18.86
N ILE A 191 -3.28 -2.92 19.92
CA ILE A 191 -3.73 -3.20 21.28
C ILE A 191 -4.83 -2.20 21.65
N ALA A 192 -5.88 -2.70 22.28
CA ALA A 192 -6.98 -1.87 22.74
C ALA A 192 -6.51 -0.89 23.80
N TRP A 193 -6.86 0.39 23.64
CA TRP A 193 -6.64 1.40 24.66
C TRP A 193 -7.93 1.64 25.45
N HIS A 194 -8.00 1.03 26.64
CA HIS A 194 -9.13 1.16 27.56
C HIS A 194 -8.98 2.37 28.50
N ASP A 195 -10.08 3.04 28.82
CA ASP A 195 -10.20 3.85 30.05
C ASP A 195 -10.70 2.88 31.12
N SER A 196 -10.03 2.75 32.26
CA SER A 196 -10.58 1.93 33.33
C SER A 196 -11.84 2.61 33.89
N ILE A 197 -12.81 1.81 34.30
CA ILE A 197 -14.12 2.25 34.84
C ILE A 197 -13.96 3.04 36.16
N VAL A 198 -12.75 3.05 36.77
CA VAL A 198 -12.49 3.59 38.11
C VAL A 198 -11.62 4.86 38.09
N GLY A 199 -11.52 5.55 36.95
CA GLY A 199 -10.88 6.88 36.86
C GLY A 199 -9.35 6.88 36.78
N ALA A 200 -8.71 5.71 36.71
CA ALA A 200 -7.27 5.57 36.46
C ALA A 200 -7.03 4.59 35.33
N SER A 201 -6.65 5.06 34.15
CA SER A 201 -6.43 4.20 32.99
C SER A 201 -5.30 3.18 33.26
N ASP A 202 -5.56 1.89 33.04
CA ASP A 202 -4.54 0.85 33.10
C ASP A 202 -3.86 0.73 31.73
N HIS A 203 -2.58 1.10 31.68
CA HIS A 203 -1.76 1.05 30.47
C HIS A 203 -0.69 -0.02 30.50
N SER A 204 -0.70 -0.89 31.52
CA SER A 204 0.25 -2.00 31.65
C SER A 204 0.26 -2.93 30.45
N GLN A 205 -0.86 -3.00 29.71
CA GLN A 205 -1.01 -3.84 28.51
C GLN A 205 -0.33 -3.28 27.26
N MET A 206 0.06 -1.99 27.25
CA MET A 206 0.77 -1.39 26.12
C MET A 206 2.28 -1.64 26.22
N THR A 207 2.67 -2.89 25.92
CA THR A 207 4.08 -3.29 25.82
C THR A 207 4.62 -2.97 24.43
N GLY A 208 5.77 -2.27 24.40
CA GLY A 208 6.47 -2.01 23.15
C GLY A 208 7.07 -3.30 22.57
N VAL A 209 6.86 -3.53 21.28
CA VAL A 209 7.54 -4.60 20.55
C VAL A 209 8.90 -4.07 20.07
N ALA A 210 9.97 -4.78 20.42
CA ALA A 210 11.31 -4.43 19.99
C ALA A 210 11.47 -4.64 18.47
N LEU A 211 11.89 -3.60 17.76
CA LEU A 211 12.27 -3.66 16.36
C LEU A 211 13.72 -4.17 16.28
N GLY A 212 13.89 -5.48 16.21
CA GLY A 212 15.19 -6.12 16.26
C GLY A 212 15.29 -7.41 15.44
N GLY A 213 16.45 -8.07 15.54
CA GLY A 213 16.77 -9.26 14.77
C GLY A 213 17.21 -8.96 13.34
N ASN A 214 17.03 -9.94 12.44
CA ASN A 214 17.43 -9.88 11.03
C ASN A 214 16.28 -9.43 10.10
N ALA A 215 15.19 -8.89 10.66
CA ALA A 215 14.09 -8.36 9.87
C ALA A 215 14.40 -6.91 9.45
N ASP A 216 14.09 -6.59 8.18
CA ASP A 216 14.28 -5.26 7.61
C ASP A 216 12.99 -4.46 7.48
N ILE A 217 11.85 -5.09 7.80
CA ILE A 217 10.53 -4.48 7.69
C ILE A 217 9.80 -4.62 9.02
N MET A 218 9.11 -3.54 9.41
CA MET A 218 8.12 -3.54 10.47
C MET A 218 6.76 -3.24 9.86
N ILE A 219 5.75 -3.99 10.28
CA ILE A 219 4.38 -3.84 9.81
C ILE A 219 3.40 -3.70 10.96
N THR A 220 2.28 -3.08 10.65
CA THR A 220 1.14 -2.97 11.54
C THR A 220 -0.14 -2.92 10.72
N THR A 221 -1.30 -3.15 11.34
CA THR A 221 -2.59 -3.10 10.65
C THR A 221 -2.95 -1.66 10.23
N GLN A 222 -4.03 -1.49 9.46
CA GLN A 222 -4.51 -0.16 9.06
C GLN A 222 -4.69 0.74 10.30
N MET A 223 -4.07 1.91 10.29
CA MET A 223 -3.96 2.79 11.44
C MET A 223 -5.10 3.80 11.55
N THR A 224 -6.17 3.70 10.75
CA THR A 224 -7.18 4.78 10.65
C THR A 224 -7.98 4.92 11.95
N GLY A 225 -7.73 6.02 12.68
CA GLY A 225 -8.29 6.26 14.02
C GLY A 225 -7.44 5.70 15.17
N CYS A 226 -6.32 5.04 14.85
CA CYS A 226 -5.38 4.47 15.82
C CYS A 226 -4.15 5.36 16.00
N SER A 227 -3.38 5.09 17.05
CA SER A 227 -2.12 5.78 17.35
C SER A 227 -0.94 4.80 17.37
N LEU A 228 0.23 5.25 16.92
CA LEU A 228 1.49 4.53 17.00
C LEU A 228 2.40 5.25 17.99
N ALA A 229 2.85 4.56 19.03
CA ALA A 229 3.90 5.01 19.92
C ALA A 229 5.23 4.37 19.51
N TYR A 230 6.33 5.12 19.60
CA TYR A 230 7.67 4.60 19.41
C TYR A 230 8.68 5.28 20.32
N LYS A 231 9.77 4.57 20.65
CA LYS A 231 10.88 5.09 21.45
C LYS A 231 12.20 4.45 21.05
N LEU A 232 13.29 5.18 21.21
CA LEU A 232 14.65 4.62 21.27
C LEU A 232 14.97 4.33 22.74
N ALA A 233 15.16 3.07 23.11
CA ALA A 233 15.54 2.70 24.46
C ALA A 233 17.06 2.86 24.68
N GLY A 234 17.49 2.92 25.95
CA GLY A 234 18.89 3.07 26.33
C GLY A 234 19.80 1.92 25.88
N ASP A 235 19.24 0.77 25.47
CA ASP A 235 19.96 -0.34 24.86
C ASP A 235 20.18 -0.18 23.34
N GLY A 236 19.84 0.99 22.79
CA GLY A 236 19.95 1.31 21.36
C GLY A 236 18.88 0.67 20.48
N LYS A 237 17.89 -0.03 21.05
CA LYS A 237 16.79 -0.63 20.28
C LYS A 237 15.62 0.32 20.14
N VAL A 238 14.95 0.23 18.99
CA VAL A 238 13.70 0.93 18.74
C VAL A 238 12.55 0.03 19.19
N TYR A 239 11.60 0.58 19.93
CA TYR A 239 10.37 -0.10 20.34
C TYR A 239 9.18 0.62 19.71
N ALA A 240 8.16 -0.12 19.31
CA ALA A 240 6.92 0.44 18.80
C ALA A 240 5.68 -0.27 19.41
N ALA A 241 4.58 0.46 19.54
CA ALA A 241 3.28 -0.06 19.93
C ALA A 241 2.18 0.60 19.09
N HIS A 242 1.20 -0.18 18.66
CA HIS A 242 0.00 0.30 17.98
C HIS A 242 -1.16 0.22 18.97
N ALA A 243 -1.81 1.36 19.24
CA ALA A 243 -2.98 1.45 20.09
C ALA A 243 -4.23 1.87 19.29
N TYR A 244 -5.35 1.17 19.46
CA TYR A 244 -6.65 1.58 18.92
C TYR A 244 -7.61 1.99 20.04
N PRO A 245 -8.43 3.05 19.84
CA PRO A 245 -9.39 3.46 20.86
C PRO A 245 -10.53 2.43 20.96
N ASP A 246 -10.73 1.82 22.12
CA ASP A 246 -11.85 0.89 22.32
C ASP A 246 -13.17 1.65 22.54
N ALA A 247 -14.21 1.23 21.82
CA ALA A 247 -15.54 1.83 21.84
C ALA A 247 -16.46 1.29 22.95
N ARG A 248 -16.03 0.27 23.70
CA ARG A 248 -16.87 -0.42 24.70
C ARG A 248 -17.41 0.47 25.83
N ASN A 249 -16.86 1.66 26.05
CA ASN A 249 -17.29 2.60 27.10
C ASN A 249 -18.06 3.85 26.60
N GLY A 250 -18.70 3.76 25.43
CA GLY A 250 -19.98 4.46 25.21
C GLY A 250 -19.96 5.95 24.88
N ASP A 251 -18.82 6.59 24.58
CA ASP A 251 -18.84 7.97 24.08
C ASP A 251 -17.82 8.20 22.95
N VAL A 252 -18.29 7.99 21.72
CA VAL A 252 -17.54 8.26 20.48
C VAL A 252 -17.18 9.75 20.36
N SER A 253 -17.84 10.66 21.09
CA SER A 253 -17.50 12.09 21.09
C SER A 253 -16.15 12.39 21.77
N LYS A 254 -15.68 11.49 22.65
CA LYS A 254 -14.38 11.57 23.33
C LYS A 254 -13.27 10.87 22.54
N ARG A 255 -13.30 10.91 21.20
CA ARG A 255 -12.27 10.29 20.34
C ARG A 255 -10.89 10.64 20.90
N LYS A 256 -10.22 9.60 21.40
CA LYS A 256 -9.01 9.78 22.17
C LYS A 256 -7.88 10.17 21.20
N THR A 257 -7.20 11.28 21.45
CA THR A 257 -6.15 11.81 20.57
C THR A 257 -4.80 11.18 20.87
N GLY A 258 -3.89 11.19 19.89
CA GLY A 258 -2.50 10.76 20.11
C GLY A 258 -1.81 11.50 21.26
N ARG A 259 -2.12 12.79 21.45
CA ARG A 259 -1.61 13.62 22.57
C ARG A 259 -2.09 13.12 23.93
N ARG A 260 -3.35 12.65 24.04
CA ARG A 260 -3.85 12.06 25.28
C ARG A 260 -3.14 10.75 25.58
N LEU A 261 -2.98 9.89 24.57
CA LEU A 261 -2.24 8.64 24.69
C LEU A 261 -0.80 8.88 25.13
N ALA A 262 -0.12 9.86 24.55
CA ALA A 262 1.26 10.20 24.89
C ALA A 262 1.42 10.56 26.38
N ARG A 263 0.53 11.40 26.93
CA ARG A 263 0.55 11.76 28.36
C ARG A 263 0.33 10.53 29.25
N GLU A 264 -0.63 9.70 28.87
CA GLU A 264 -1.00 8.49 29.59
C GLU A 264 0.13 7.44 29.60
N LEU A 265 0.83 7.24 28.47
CA LEU A 265 1.96 6.31 28.36
C LEU A 265 3.18 6.69 29.23
N VAL A 266 3.39 7.98 29.50
CA VAL A 266 4.47 8.47 30.39
C VAL A 266 4.02 8.62 31.85
N GLY A 267 2.85 8.11 32.22
CA GLY A 267 2.33 8.16 33.59
C GLY A 267 1.81 9.55 34.02
N GLN A 268 1.60 10.49 33.09
CA GLN A 268 0.92 11.74 33.40
C GLN A 268 -0.61 11.49 33.50
N LYS A 269 -1.27 12.16 34.45
CA LYS A 269 -2.70 12.01 34.82
C LYS A 269 -3.09 10.76 35.63
N GLY A 270 -2.25 10.33 36.57
CA GLY A 270 -2.62 9.27 37.53
C GLY A 270 -2.76 7.88 36.91
N ALA A 271 -2.19 7.67 35.72
CA ALA A 271 -2.18 6.39 35.04
C ALA A 271 -0.90 5.61 35.39
N THR A 272 -1.02 4.28 35.54
CA THR A 272 0.15 3.42 35.70
C THR A 272 0.97 3.48 34.42
N ALA A 273 2.23 3.88 34.58
CA ALA A 273 3.10 4.15 33.47
C ALA A 273 3.40 2.83 32.72
N ALA A 274 3.15 2.80 31.40
CA ALA A 274 3.38 1.61 30.57
C ALA A 274 4.88 1.31 30.42
N ASP A 275 5.26 0.28 29.66
CA ASP A 275 6.66 -0.03 29.32
C ASP A 275 7.43 1.16 28.70
N PHE A 276 6.71 2.19 28.27
CA PHE A 276 7.27 3.42 27.70
C PHE A 276 7.79 4.43 28.73
N SER A 277 7.50 4.25 30.01
CA SER A 277 7.84 5.20 31.10
C SER A 277 9.24 5.01 31.72
N ASN A 278 9.77 3.79 31.69
CA ASN A 278 10.97 3.39 32.44
C ASN A 278 12.26 3.26 31.58
N ALA A 279 12.25 3.69 30.33
CA ALA A 279 13.47 3.67 29.52
C ALA A 279 14.34 4.88 29.88
N ALA A 280 15.38 4.67 30.69
CA ALA A 280 16.40 5.66 30.99
C ALA A 280 16.88 6.37 29.70
N GLY A 281 16.45 7.62 29.49
CA GLY A 281 16.98 8.53 28.47
C GLY A 281 16.34 8.51 27.07
N GLY A 282 15.28 7.74 26.82
CA GLY A 282 14.64 7.69 25.50
C GLY A 282 13.48 8.68 25.33
N ALA A 283 13.54 9.58 24.34
CA ALA A 283 12.37 10.38 23.96
C ALA A 283 11.31 9.46 23.30
N MET A 284 10.17 9.29 23.97
CA MET A 284 8.99 8.63 23.40
C MET A 284 8.22 9.63 22.55
N GLU A 285 7.75 9.17 21.39
CA GLU A 285 6.87 9.93 20.52
C GLU A 285 5.63 9.12 20.17
N VAL A 286 4.51 9.83 19.94
CA VAL A 286 3.23 9.23 19.58
C VAL A 286 2.66 9.95 18.37
N TYR A 287 2.36 9.18 17.33
CA TYR A 287 1.68 9.64 16.13
C TYR A 287 0.26 9.10 16.11
N GLY A 288 -0.76 9.97 16.04
CA GLY A 288 -2.16 9.54 16.15
C GLY A 288 -3.13 10.52 15.52
N PRO A 289 -4.44 10.26 15.60
CA PRO A 289 -5.44 11.18 15.10
C PRO A 289 -5.40 12.47 15.92
N THR A 290 -5.44 13.59 15.21
CA THR A 290 -5.55 14.94 15.78
C THR A 290 -6.83 15.57 15.30
N GLY A 291 -7.60 16.19 16.21
CA GLY A 291 -8.78 16.96 15.83
C GLY A 291 -8.45 18.26 15.07
N ASP A 292 -7.19 18.71 15.13
CA ASP A 292 -6.70 20.01 14.66
C ASP A 292 -5.48 19.94 13.70
N GLY A 293 -4.93 18.75 13.43
CA GLY A 293 -3.92 18.52 12.39
C GLY A 293 -2.47 18.92 12.72
N VAL A 294 -2.19 19.43 13.91
CA VAL A 294 -0.86 20.02 14.24
C VAL A 294 0.18 18.97 14.64
N ASP A 295 -0.21 17.84 15.23
CA ASP A 295 0.69 16.76 15.72
C ASP A 295 0.20 15.34 15.33
N GLY A 296 -0.33 15.16 14.13
CA GLY A 296 -0.96 13.89 13.74
C GLY A 296 -1.66 13.91 12.39
N TYR A 297 -2.75 13.14 12.25
CA TYR A 297 -3.50 13.04 11.00
C TYR A 297 -5.02 13.19 11.19
N ASP A 298 -5.71 13.68 10.14
CA ASP A 298 -7.17 13.65 10.07
C ASP A 298 -7.63 12.29 9.55
N HIS A 299 -8.18 11.47 10.45
CA HIS A 299 -8.67 10.13 10.17
C HIS A 299 -10.04 10.10 9.47
N ARG A 300 -10.73 11.24 9.34
CA ARG A 300 -12.03 11.31 8.66
C ARG A 300 -11.88 11.32 7.14
N THR A 301 -10.83 11.96 6.65
CA THR A 301 -10.62 12.17 5.21
C THR A 301 -9.46 11.37 4.65
N ASN A 302 -8.71 10.64 5.48
CA ASN A 302 -7.53 9.89 5.05
C ASN A 302 -7.52 8.48 5.62
N LYS A 303 -7.10 7.52 4.79
CA LYS A 303 -6.56 6.24 5.27
C LYS A 303 -5.09 6.44 5.61
N LEU A 304 -4.64 5.77 6.67
CA LEU A 304 -3.24 5.75 7.08
C LEU A 304 -2.72 4.31 7.12
N TYR A 305 -1.63 4.08 6.40
CA TYR A 305 -0.81 2.88 6.49
C TYR A 305 0.57 3.24 7.04
N ILE A 306 1.13 2.36 7.87
CA ILE A 306 2.45 2.55 8.45
C ILE A 306 3.33 1.36 8.11
N VAL A 307 4.57 1.66 7.73
CA VAL A 307 5.62 0.66 7.51
C VAL A 307 6.93 1.16 8.11
N GLY A 308 7.61 0.29 8.84
CA GLY A 308 8.99 0.50 9.26
C GLY A 308 9.94 -0.17 8.27
N VAL A 309 11.04 0.50 7.96
CA VAL A 309 12.10 0.01 7.08
C VAL A 309 13.44 0.18 7.78
N ARG A 310 14.23 -0.88 7.81
CA ARG A 310 15.61 -0.85 8.29
C ARG A 310 16.55 -0.60 7.11
N ARG A 311 17.36 0.45 7.19
CA ARG A 311 18.37 0.78 6.16
C ARG A 311 19.67 1.18 6.82
N ALA A 312 20.76 0.57 6.36
CA ALA A 312 22.11 0.78 6.93
C ALA A 312 22.11 0.60 8.47
N GLY A 313 21.42 -0.44 8.95
CA GLY A 313 21.32 -0.77 10.38
C GLY A 313 20.30 0.04 11.18
N ALA A 314 19.81 1.17 10.66
CA ALA A 314 18.89 2.07 11.37
C ALA A 314 17.44 1.92 10.91
N TRP A 315 16.50 1.93 11.86
CA TRP A 315 15.07 1.93 11.59
C TRP A 315 14.58 3.31 11.18
N LYS A 316 13.69 3.34 10.18
CA LYS A 316 12.89 4.50 9.82
C LYS A 316 11.43 4.07 9.71
N ILE A 317 10.51 4.83 10.29
CA ILE A 317 9.07 4.52 10.24
C ILE A 317 8.41 5.56 9.35
N TYR A 318 7.59 5.11 8.40
CA TYR A 318 6.90 5.94 7.44
C TYR A 318 5.38 5.77 7.57
N GLY A 319 4.66 6.88 7.49
CA GLY A 319 3.21 6.91 7.33
C GLY A 319 2.85 7.29 5.89
N GLN A 320 1.94 6.55 5.28
CA GLN A 320 1.35 6.86 3.97
C GLN A 320 -0.11 7.26 4.17
N HIS A 321 -0.42 8.52 3.89
CA HIS A 321 -1.77 9.06 3.89
C HIS A 321 -2.35 8.92 2.50
N ILE A 322 -3.55 8.35 2.41
CA ILE A 322 -4.30 8.26 1.16
C ILE A 322 -5.61 9.00 1.38
N ALA A 323 -5.77 10.11 0.69
CA ALA A 323 -6.99 10.91 0.79
C ALA A 323 -8.19 10.13 0.21
N THR A 324 -9.30 10.11 0.93
CA THR A 324 -10.50 9.36 0.52
C THR A 324 -11.15 9.97 -0.72
N ALA A 325 -11.05 11.30 -0.90
CA ALA A 325 -11.75 12.02 -1.96
C ALA A 325 -11.14 11.79 -3.35
N ASP A 326 -9.81 11.85 -3.46
CA ASP A 326 -9.09 11.82 -4.75
C ASP A 326 -7.99 10.76 -4.82
N ARG A 327 -7.83 9.95 -3.75
CA ARG A 327 -6.75 8.96 -3.60
C ARG A 327 -5.35 9.54 -3.70
N SER A 328 -5.17 10.85 -3.48
CA SER A 328 -3.84 11.46 -3.44
C SER A 328 -3.03 10.86 -2.29
N ILE A 329 -1.75 10.58 -2.58
CA ILE A 329 -0.82 9.96 -1.64
C ILE A 329 0.10 11.04 -1.05
N ARG A 330 0.28 11.02 0.27
CA ARG A 330 1.29 11.82 0.98
C ARG A 330 2.08 10.94 1.93
N VAL A 331 3.40 11.04 1.89
CA VAL A 331 4.30 10.21 2.71
C VAL A 331 5.01 11.06 3.74
N TYR A 332 5.04 10.58 4.98
CA TYR A 332 5.71 11.22 6.11
C TYR A 332 6.69 10.26 6.73
N ARG A 333 7.87 10.76 7.10
CA ARG A 333 8.76 10.03 8.01
C ARG A 333 8.35 10.35 9.44
N LEU A 334 7.88 9.33 10.14
CA LEU A 334 7.52 9.41 11.55
C LEU A 334 8.76 9.24 12.43
N TYR A 335 9.62 8.26 12.13
CA TYR A 335 10.84 8.00 12.90
C TYR A 335 12.10 7.93 12.01
N PRO A 336 13.27 8.45 12.44
CA PRO A 336 13.38 9.44 13.52
C PRO A 336 12.67 10.72 13.11
N THR A 337 12.07 11.39 14.08
CA THR A 337 11.28 12.59 13.84
C THR A 337 12.15 13.64 13.18
N PRO A 338 11.74 14.17 12.02
CA PRO A 338 12.48 15.23 11.36
C PRO A 338 12.65 16.38 12.36
N VAL A 339 13.89 16.81 12.58
CA VAL A 339 14.14 18.05 13.30
C VAL A 339 13.60 19.17 12.42
N VAL A 340 12.41 19.67 12.74
CA VAL A 340 11.88 20.88 12.12
C VAL A 340 12.80 22.01 12.57
N ARG A 341 13.77 22.38 11.73
CA ARG A 341 14.49 23.63 11.93
C ARG A 341 13.45 24.74 11.82
N LYS A 342 13.07 25.33 12.95
CA LYS A 342 12.30 26.57 12.93
C LYS A 342 13.12 27.58 12.10
N PRO A 343 12.49 28.28 11.14
CA PRO A 343 13.18 29.25 10.30
C PRO A 343 13.85 30.35 11.12
#